data_AF-A0A9P0JV02-F1
#
_entry.id   AF-A0A9P0JV02-F1
#
_cell.length_a   1.000
_cell.length_b   1.000
_cell.length_c   1.000
_cell.angle_alpha   90.00
_cell.angle_beta   90.00
_cell.angle_gamma   90.00
#
_symmetry.space_group_name_H-M   'P 1'
#
loop_
_entity.id
_entity.type
_entity.pdbx_description
1 polymer ?
#
loop_
_entity_poly.entity_id
_entity_poly.type
_entity_poly.pdbx_seq_one_letter_code
_entity_poly.pdbx_strand_id
1 'polypeptide(L)'
;MSSIPLPATQRDCMSAAAKRWKYFRKIFKFEQMDFEFAFWQMLYLFISPQKVYRNFHYRKQTKSQFARDDPAFLLLFAAWLCVTSIGFAIVLKLSFLQFIHFLLYTIFVDCIIIGILVATFFWFILNRYCRKKDEVQDVEWGYTFDVHLNAFFPPLVLLHFFQLFFYNGTFEI
;
A
#
# COMPACT_ATOMS: atom_id res chain seq x y z
N MET A 1 14.09 7.48 -38.21
CA MET A 1 13.49 6.82 -37.04
C MET A 1 11.98 6.89 -37.19
N SER A 2 11.35 5.81 -37.64
CA SER A 2 9.91 5.74 -37.84
C SER A 2 9.21 5.64 -36.49
N SER A 3 8.43 6.67 -36.12
CA SER A 3 7.55 6.64 -34.96
C SER A 3 6.41 5.66 -35.22
N ILE A 4 6.43 4.52 -34.53
CA ILE A 4 5.33 3.55 -34.53
C ILE A 4 4.08 4.27 -33.96
N PRO A 5 2.93 4.24 -34.63
CA PRO A 5 1.71 4.83 -34.08
C PRO A 5 1.28 4.05 -32.83
N LEU A 6 0.98 4.78 -31.76
CA LEU A 6 0.42 4.20 -30.54
C LEU A 6 -0.91 3.48 -30.88
N PRO A 7 -1.17 2.28 -30.32
CA PRO A 7 -2.38 1.53 -30.61
C PRO A 7 -3.64 2.33 -30.24
N ALA A 8 -4.64 2.29 -31.13
CA ALA A 8 -5.89 3.07 -31.07
C ALA A 8 -6.81 2.75 -29.87
N THR A 9 -6.42 1.85 -28.98
CA THR A 9 -7.17 1.44 -27.78
C THR A 9 -6.97 2.36 -26.57
N GLN A 10 -6.16 3.42 -26.68
CA GLN A 10 -5.83 4.33 -25.57
C GLN A 10 -6.82 5.52 -25.41
N ARG A 11 -8.11 5.34 -25.71
CA ARG A 11 -9.13 6.38 -25.51
C ARG A 11 -10.43 5.90 -24.86
N ASP A 12 -10.40 4.80 -24.11
CA ASP A 12 -11.45 4.60 -23.12
C ASP A 12 -11.14 5.47 -21.91
N CYS A 13 -11.70 6.68 -21.92
CA CYS A 13 -11.87 7.50 -20.73
C CYS A 13 -12.84 6.78 -19.79
N MET A 14 -12.40 5.68 -19.19
CA MET A 14 -13.13 5.07 -18.10
C MET A 14 -13.20 6.10 -16.99
N SER A 15 -14.41 6.58 -16.71
CA SER A 15 -14.69 7.45 -15.56
C SER A 15 -14.01 6.89 -14.31
N ALA A 16 -13.53 7.77 -13.42
CA ALA A 16 -12.89 7.37 -12.16
C ALA A 16 -13.77 6.38 -11.37
N ALA A 17 -15.11 6.50 -11.49
CA ALA A 17 -16.06 5.56 -10.93
C ALA A 17 -15.97 4.15 -11.55
N ALA A 18 -15.76 4.04 -12.86
CA ALA A 18 -15.61 2.76 -13.56
C ALA A 18 -14.25 2.09 -13.24
N LYS A 19 -13.18 2.88 -13.08
CA LYS A 19 -11.88 2.37 -12.59
C LYS A 19 -12.00 1.87 -11.15
N ARG A 20 -12.67 2.62 -10.27
CA ARG A 20 -12.96 2.23 -8.89
C ARG A 20 -13.79 0.95 -8.84
N TRP A 21 -14.87 0.87 -9.63
CA TRP A 21 -15.72 -0.32 -9.70
C TRP A 21 -14.98 -1.56 -10.19
N LYS A 22 -14.11 -1.41 -11.19
CA LYS A 22 -13.23 -2.50 -11.66
C LYS A 22 -12.28 -2.97 -10.55
N TYR A 23 -11.74 -2.06 -9.75
CA TYR A 23 -10.89 -2.37 -8.61
C TYR A 23 -11.66 -3.12 -7.51
N PHE A 24 -12.83 -2.63 -7.10
CA PHE A 24 -13.68 -3.33 -6.13
C PHE A 24 -14.13 -4.71 -6.61
N ARG A 25 -14.51 -4.84 -7.89
CA ARG A 25 -14.86 -6.14 -8.47
C ARG A 25 -13.69 -7.13 -8.42
N LYS A 26 -12.44 -6.67 -8.54
CA LYS A 26 -11.25 -7.52 -8.40
C LYS A 26 -11.01 -7.97 -6.95
N ILE A 27 -11.33 -7.16 -5.95
CA ILE A 27 -11.22 -7.54 -4.53
C ILE A 27 -12.04 -8.81 -4.23
N PHE A 28 -13.20 -8.96 -4.88
CA PHE A 28 -14.06 -10.14 -4.72
C PHE A 28 -13.67 -11.33 -5.62
N LYS A 29 -12.62 -11.22 -6.45
CA LYS A 29 -12.11 -12.29 -7.31
C LYS A 29 -10.74 -12.77 -6.85
N PHE A 30 -10.72 -13.49 -5.73
CA PHE A 30 -9.51 -14.00 -5.09
C PHE A 30 -8.65 -14.89 -6.00
N GLU A 31 -9.23 -15.68 -6.90
CA GLU A 31 -8.47 -16.58 -7.79
C GLU A 31 -7.58 -15.86 -8.81
N GLN A 32 -7.86 -14.60 -9.12
CA GLN A 32 -7.10 -13.84 -10.12
C GLN A 32 -6.01 -12.96 -9.50
N MET A 33 -5.75 -13.12 -8.20
CA MET A 33 -4.83 -12.28 -7.43
C MET A 33 -3.52 -13.00 -7.14
N ASP A 34 -2.40 -12.36 -7.49
CA ASP A 34 -1.05 -12.90 -7.29
C ASP A 34 -0.59 -12.76 -5.82
N PHE A 35 -1.19 -13.55 -4.92
CA PHE A 35 -0.89 -13.52 -3.48
C PHE A 35 0.57 -13.87 -3.16
N GLU A 36 1.14 -14.83 -3.90
CA GLU A 36 2.54 -15.24 -3.71
C GLU A 36 3.49 -14.07 -3.98
N PHE A 37 3.29 -13.36 -5.09
CA PHE A 37 4.09 -12.18 -5.43
C PHE A 37 3.91 -11.08 -4.39
N ALA A 38 2.67 -10.82 -3.94
CA ALA A 38 2.39 -9.82 -2.92
C ALA A 38 3.03 -10.16 -1.56
N PHE A 39 3.03 -11.44 -1.16
CA PHE A 39 3.68 -11.91 0.05
C PHE A 39 5.20 -11.73 -0.03
N TRP A 40 5.83 -12.15 -1.13
CA TRP A 40 7.27 -11.94 -1.34
C TRP A 40 7.64 -10.46 -1.33
N GLN A 41 6.79 -9.62 -1.91
CA GLN A 41 6.98 -8.17 -1.89
C GLN A 41 6.95 -7.62 -0.44
N MET A 42 6.03 -8.10 0.41
CA MET A 42 5.99 -7.72 1.83
C MET A 42 7.25 -8.18 2.58
N LEU A 43 7.71 -9.41 2.34
CA LEU A 43 8.93 -9.94 2.95
C LEU A 43 10.18 -9.19 2.49
N TYR A 44 10.25 -8.84 1.21
CA TYR A 44 11.36 -8.06 0.67
C TYR A 44 11.41 -6.63 1.23
N LEU A 45 10.31 -6.05 1.73
CA LEU A 45 10.39 -4.76 2.42
C LEU A 45 11.29 -4.81 3.66
N PHE A 46 11.40 -5.97 4.33
CA PHE A 46 12.30 -6.16 5.48
C PHE A 46 13.71 -6.53 5.05
N ILE A 47 13.84 -7.54 4.18
CA ILE A 47 15.15 -8.15 3.89
C ILE A 47 15.92 -7.37 2.83
N SER A 48 15.24 -6.90 1.78
CA SER A 48 15.89 -6.33 0.60
C SER A 48 14.93 -5.40 -0.15
N PRO A 49 14.70 -4.16 0.35
CA PRO A 49 13.77 -3.22 -0.25
C PRO A 49 14.17 -2.83 -1.68
N GLN A 50 15.46 -2.97 -2.02
CA GLN A 50 15.97 -2.77 -3.37
C GLN A 50 15.30 -3.68 -4.41
N LYS A 51 14.91 -4.92 -4.04
CA LYS A 51 14.18 -5.82 -4.94
C LYS A 51 12.79 -5.28 -5.29
N VAL A 52 12.08 -4.75 -4.28
CA VAL A 52 10.76 -4.14 -4.47
C VAL A 52 10.86 -2.90 -5.33
N TYR A 53 11.86 -2.04 -5.08
CA TYR A 53 12.12 -0.87 -5.90
C TYR A 53 12.37 -1.22 -7.38
N ARG A 54 13.18 -2.26 -7.62
CA ARG A 54 13.46 -2.75 -8.97
C ARG A 54 12.21 -3.27 -9.69
N ASN A 55 11.28 -3.92 -8.98
CA ASN A 55 10.00 -4.37 -9.54
C ASN A 55 9.13 -3.19 -10.03
N PHE A 56 9.13 -2.06 -9.31
CA PHE A 56 8.43 -0.86 -9.78
C PHE A 56 9.01 -0.32 -11.09
N HIS A 57 10.35 -0.29 -11.22
CA HIS A 57 11.02 0.11 -12.46
C HIS A 57 10.71 -0.83 -13.62
N TYR A 58 10.69 -2.14 -13.40
CA TYR A 58 10.30 -3.09 -14.44
C TYR A 58 8.86 -2.89 -14.92
N ARG A 59 7.92 -2.59 -14.01
CA ARG A 59 6.52 -2.28 -14.36
C ARG A 59 6.40 -0.97 -15.14
N LYS A 60 7.21 0.04 -14.80
CA LYS A 60 7.29 1.28 -15.58
C LYS A 60 7.72 1.01 -17.02
N GLN A 61 8.72 0.17 -17.24
CA GLN A 61 9.21 -0.13 -18.60
C GLN A 61 8.24 -0.99 -19.42
N THR A 62 7.52 -1.92 -18.77
CA THR A 62 6.65 -2.89 -19.47
C THR A 62 5.20 -2.44 -19.62
N LYS A 63 4.67 -1.66 -18.66
CA LYS A 63 3.26 -1.23 -18.62
C LYS A 63 3.09 0.29 -18.52
N SER A 64 4.17 1.06 -18.57
CA SER A 64 4.16 2.54 -18.45
C SER A 64 3.51 3.09 -17.17
N GLN A 65 3.36 2.27 -16.13
CA GLN A 65 2.70 2.65 -14.88
C GLN A 65 3.46 2.16 -13.64
N PHE A 66 3.42 2.94 -12.56
CA PHE A 66 4.09 2.64 -11.30
C PHE A 66 3.14 2.07 -10.24
N ALA A 67 1.90 2.58 -10.14
CA ALA A 67 0.90 2.13 -9.17
C ALA A 67 0.51 0.67 -9.39
N ARG A 68 0.19 -0.09 -8.33
CA ARG A 68 -0.28 -1.50 -8.46
C ARG A 68 -1.68 -1.59 -9.06
N ASP A 69 -1.88 -2.61 -9.91
CA ASP A 69 -3.17 -2.88 -10.57
C ASP A 69 -3.98 -3.98 -9.86
N ASP A 70 -3.34 -4.67 -8.92
CA ASP A 70 -3.83 -5.80 -8.15
C ASP A 70 -4.08 -5.39 -6.68
N PRO A 71 -5.21 -5.80 -6.08
CA PRO A 71 -5.49 -5.50 -4.68
C PRO A 71 -4.76 -6.43 -3.69
N ALA A 72 -3.86 -7.31 -4.15
CA ALA A 72 -3.34 -8.43 -3.33
C ALA A 72 -2.51 -7.95 -2.15
N PHE A 73 -1.63 -6.98 -2.38
CA PHE A 73 -0.86 -6.36 -1.31
C PHE A 73 -1.76 -5.70 -0.26
N LEU A 74 -2.80 -4.97 -0.69
CA LEU A 74 -3.72 -4.30 0.22
C LEU A 74 -4.54 -5.28 1.08
N LEU A 75 -4.95 -6.41 0.50
CA LEU A 75 -5.65 -7.46 1.26
C LEU A 75 -4.74 -8.16 2.26
N LEU A 76 -3.50 -8.50 1.88
CA LEU A 76 -2.52 -9.07 2.81
C LEU A 76 -2.15 -8.08 3.92
N PHE A 77 -2.01 -6.80 3.58
CA PHE A 77 -1.76 -5.73 4.53
C PHE A 77 -2.94 -5.58 5.52
N ALA A 78 -4.18 -5.57 5.03
CA ALA A 78 -5.37 -5.53 5.88
C ALA A 78 -5.51 -6.77 6.79
N ALA A 79 -5.22 -7.96 6.27
CA ALA A 79 -5.17 -9.17 7.08
C ALA A 79 -4.14 -9.06 8.22
N TRP A 80 -2.97 -8.48 7.91
CA TRP A 80 -1.96 -8.21 8.91
C TRP A 80 -2.43 -7.20 9.96
N LEU A 81 -3.13 -6.13 9.57
CA LEU A 81 -3.77 -5.16 10.49
C LEU A 81 -4.79 -5.82 11.43
N CYS A 82 -5.54 -6.80 10.95
CA CYS A 82 -6.47 -7.55 11.80
C CYS A 82 -5.74 -8.41 12.84
N VAL A 83 -4.74 -9.19 12.42
CA VAL A 83 -3.94 -10.04 13.32
C VAL A 83 -3.28 -9.21 14.42
N THR A 84 -2.71 -8.09 14.01
CA THR A 84 -2.04 -7.15 14.90
C THR A 84 -2.99 -6.48 15.89
N SER A 85 -4.17 -6.06 15.43
CA SER A 85 -5.21 -5.51 16.31
C SER A 85 -5.71 -6.51 17.34
N ILE A 86 -5.79 -7.80 16.98
CA ILE A 86 -6.13 -8.88 17.93
C ILE A 86 -5.03 -9.00 18.99
N GLY A 87 -3.76 -9.00 18.59
CA GLY A 87 -2.63 -9.05 19.54
C GLY A 87 -2.66 -7.90 20.55
N PHE A 88 -2.91 -6.67 20.08
CA PHE A 88 -3.08 -5.51 20.96
C PHE A 88 -4.31 -5.61 21.85
N ALA A 89 -5.44 -6.13 21.37
CA ALA A 89 -6.63 -6.31 22.18
C ALA A 89 -6.41 -7.30 23.34
N ILE A 90 -5.65 -8.37 23.11
CA ILE A 90 -5.29 -9.34 24.15
C ILE A 90 -4.38 -8.70 25.20
N VAL A 91 -3.31 -8.01 24.77
CA VAL A 91 -2.32 -7.43 25.69
C VAL A 91 -2.88 -6.25 26.48
N LEU A 92 -3.66 -5.37 25.84
CA LEU A 92 -4.31 -4.23 26.50
C LEU A 92 -5.62 -4.61 27.21
N LYS A 93 -6.02 -5.89 27.18
CA LYS A 93 -7.27 -6.42 27.74
C LYS A 93 -8.49 -5.58 27.35
N LEU A 94 -8.58 -5.25 26.06
CA LEU A 94 -9.67 -4.42 25.53
C LEU A 94 -11.00 -5.19 25.54
N SER A 95 -12.09 -4.49 25.87
CA SER A 95 -13.44 -5.01 25.66
C SER A 95 -13.76 -5.14 24.16
N PHE A 96 -14.76 -5.95 23.81
CA PHE A 96 -15.13 -6.19 22.40
C PHE A 96 -15.43 -4.88 21.64
N LEU A 97 -16.14 -3.93 22.25
CA LEU A 97 -16.43 -2.63 21.63
C LEU A 97 -15.16 -1.78 21.43
N GLN A 98 -14.27 -1.78 22.41
CA GLN A 98 -12.99 -1.08 22.29
C GLN A 98 -12.10 -1.70 21.22
N PHE A 99 -12.10 -3.03 21.08
CA PHE A 99 -11.42 -3.72 20.00
C PHE A 99 -11.96 -3.31 18.62
N ILE A 100 -13.28 -3.32 18.44
CA ILE A 100 -13.88 -2.89 17.16
C ILE A 100 -13.56 -1.43 16.86
N HIS A 101 -13.67 -0.55 17.85
CA HIS A 101 -13.29 0.85 17.68
C HIS A 101 -11.81 1.01 17.32
N PHE A 102 -10.91 0.27 17.99
CA PHE A 102 -9.47 0.28 17.71
C PHE A 102 -9.14 -0.23 16.30
N LEU A 103 -9.77 -1.33 15.87
CA LEU A 103 -9.60 -1.89 14.54
C LEU A 103 -10.04 -0.89 13.46
N LEU A 104 -11.22 -0.29 13.63
CA LEU A 104 -11.75 0.70 12.69
C LEU A 104 -10.87 1.96 12.67
N TYR A 105 -10.40 2.43 13.82
CA TYR A 105 -9.52 3.59 13.90
C TYR A 105 -8.20 3.32 13.15
N THR A 106 -7.56 2.18 13.39
CA THR A 106 -6.30 1.79 12.73
C THR A 106 -6.45 1.70 11.21
N ILE A 107 -7.56 1.14 10.72
CA ILE A 107 -7.79 1.00 9.28
C ILE A 107 -8.16 2.36 8.66
N PHE A 108 -9.17 3.04 9.17
CA PHE A 108 -9.72 4.23 8.52
C PHE A 108 -8.87 5.48 8.79
N VAL A 109 -8.41 5.68 10.01
CA VAL A 109 -7.65 6.88 10.38
C VAL A 109 -6.20 6.70 9.97
N ASP A 110 -5.51 5.70 10.53
CA ASP A 110 -4.06 5.59 10.36
C ASP A 110 -3.67 5.15 8.93
N CYS A 111 -4.38 4.19 8.35
CA CYS A 111 -4.02 3.71 7.00
C CYS A 111 -4.62 4.56 5.87
N ILE A 112 -5.91 4.93 5.97
CA ILE A 112 -6.59 5.64 4.88
C ILE A 112 -6.44 7.15 4.98
N ILE A 113 -6.88 7.78 6.08
CA ILE A 113 -6.89 9.25 6.20
C ILE A 113 -5.45 9.79 6.20
N ILE A 114 -4.60 9.31 7.11
CA ILE A 114 -3.21 9.76 7.19
C ILE A 114 -2.45 9.39 5.91
N GLY A 115 -2.68 8.20 5.37
CA GLY A 115 -2.08 7.78 4.11
C GLY A 115 -2.44 8.67 2.92
N ILE A 116 -3.71 9.09 2.79
CA ILE A 116 -4.14 10.04 1.74
C ILE A 116 -3.46 11.39 1.93
N LEU A 117 -3.39 11.90 3.16
CA LEU A 117 -2.76 13.19 3.45
C LEU A 117 -1.27 13.17 3.09
N VAL A 118 -0.54 12.14 3.57
CA VAL A 118 0.89 11.97 3.32
C VAL A 118 1.15 11.77 1.82
N ALA A 119 0.39 10.90 1.14
CA ALA A 119 0.53 10.67 -0.29
C ALA A 119 0.30 11.94 -1.10
N THR A 120 -0.74 12.71 -0.77
CA THR A 120 -1.06 13.97 -1.47
C THR A 120 0.02 15.03 -1.25
N PHE A 121 0.53 15.14 -0.03
CA PHE A 121 1.63 16.05 0.29
C PHE A 121 2.90 15.72 -0.50
N PHE A 122 3.34 14.46 -0.49
CA PHE A 122 4.53 14.04 -1.24
C PHE A 122 4.32 14.09 -2.75
N TRP A 123 3.15 13.70 -3.25
CA TRP A 123 2.79 13.82 -4.66
C TRP A 123 2.89 15.27 -5.14
N PHE A 124 2.38 16.21 -4.36
CA PHE A 124 2.47 17.64 -4.67
C PHE A 124 3.93 18.09 -4.72
N ILE A 125 4.73 17.75 -3.69
CA ILE A 125 6.16 18.12 -3.64
C ILE A 125 6.94 17.55 -4.81
N LEU A 126 6.76 16.26 -5.10
CA LEU A 126 7.52 15.55 -6.14
C LEU A 126 7.25 16.15 -7.52
N ASN A 127 5.99 16.39 -7.87
CA ASN A 127 5.63 16.95 -9.16
C ASN A 127 5.98 18.44 -9.28
N ARG A 128 5.96 19.19 -8.16
CA ARG A 128 6.27 20.62 -8.15
C ARG A 128 7.77 20.91 -8.18
N TYR A 129 8.58 20.15 -7.44
CA TYR A 129 9.98 20.48 -7.16
C TYR A 129 10.99 19.43 -7.63
N CYS A 130 10.64 18.14 -7.65
CA CYS A 130 11.60 17.06 -7.92
C CYS A 130 11.55 16.52 -9.36
N ARG A 131 10.64 17.04 -10.19
CA ARG A 131 10.49 16.59 -11.58
C ARG A 131 11.62 17.12 -12.46
N LYS A 132 12.33 16.20 -13.13
CA LYS A 132 13.27 16.56 -14.21
C LYS A 132 12.48 17.08 -15.41
N LYS A 133 12.97 18.15 -16.04
CA LYS A 133 12.29 18.84 -17.15
C LYS A 133 12.04 17.93 -18.38
N ASP A 134 12.80 16.84 -18.50
CA ASP A 134 12.74 15.90 -19.63
C ASP A 134 11.74 14.74 -19.42
N GLU A 135 11.15 14.59 -18.23
CA GLU A 135 10.17 13.54 -17.94
C GLU A 135 8.76 13.99 -18.38
N VAL A 136 8.19 13.30 -19.37
CA VAL A 136 6.86 13.60 -19.93
C VAL A 136 5.71 13.16 -19.01
N GLN A 137 5.95 12.22 -18.10
CA GLN A 137 4.92 11.65 -17.23
C GLN A 137 5.06 12.11 -15.78
N ASP A 138 3.96 12.62 -15.22
CA ASP A 138 3.89 13.00 -13.80
C ASP A 138 3.96 11.77 -12.89
N VAL A 139 4.41 11.98 -11.65
CA VAL A 139 4.36 10.94 -10.61
C VAL A 139 2.89 10.61 -10.33
N GLU A 140 2.56 9.32 -10.43
CA GLU A 140 1.20 8.83 -10.17
C GLU A 140 0.85 8.93 -8.68
N TRP A 141 -0.32 9.50 -8.36
CA TRP A 141 -0.78 9.58 -6.98
C TRP A 141 -0.93 8.20 -6.31
N GLY A 142 -1.42 7.21 -7.08
CA GLY A 142 -1.53 5.82 -6.60
C GLY A 142 -0.17 5.22 -6.23
N TYR A 143 0.89 5.57 -6.96
CA TYR A 143 2.25 5.14 -6.63
C TYR A 143 2.74 5.79 -5.32
N THR A 144 2.48 7.08 -5.11
CA THR A 144 2.86 7.74 -3.85
C THR A 144 2.13 7.16 -2.64
N PHE A 145 0.87 6.76 -2.80
CA PHE A 145 0.11 6.06 -1.76
C PHE A 145 0.65 4.65 -1.52
N ASP A 146 0.96 3.89 -2.57
CA ASP A 146 1.59 2.57 -2.45
C ASP A 146 2.94 2.63 -1.72
N VAL A 147 3.76 3.65 -2.01
CA VAL A 147 5.04 3.89 -1.31
C VAL A 147 4.82 4.19 0.17
N HIS A 148 3.82 4.99 0.52
CA HIS A 148 3.46 5.25 1.90
C HIS A 148 3.10 3.95 2.64
N LEU A 149 2.22 3.13 2.07
CA LEU A 149 1.83 1.85 2.67
C LEU A 149 3.02 0.89 2.82
N ASN A 150 3.90 0.83 1.82
CA ASN A 150 5.12 0.04 1.89
C ASN A 150 6.08 0.54 2.99
N ALA A 151 6.16 1.84 3.22
CA ALA A 151 6.99 2.43 4.27
C ALA A 151 6.38 2.26 5.67
N PHE A 152 5.05 2.20 5.76
CA PHE A 152 4.32 2.04 7.01
C PHE A 152 4.34 0.58 7.52
N PHE A 153 4.38 -0.39 6.61
CA PHE A 153 4.34 -1.81 6.98
C PHE A 153 5.53 -2.29 7.86
N PRO A 154 6.81 -1.95 7.59
CA PRO A 154 7.91 -2.41 8.43
C PRO A 154 7.89 -1.86 9.87
N PRO A 155 7.71 -0.54 10.09
CA PRO A 155 7.50 -0.01 11.44
C PRO A 155 6.30 -0.64 12.14
N LEU A 156 5.20 -0.90 11.43
CA LEU A 156 4.05 -1.58 11.99
C LEU A 156 4.45 -2.95 12.51
N VAL A 157 5.08 -3.79 11.69
CA VAL A 157 5.55 -5.12 12.13
C VAL A 157 6.50 -5.02 13.33
N LEU A 158 7.46 -4.09 13.29
CA LEU A 158 8.39 -3.88 14.40
C LEU A 158 7.67 -3.46 15.68
N LEU A 159 6.75 -2.49 15.63
CA LEU A 159 5.98 -2.07 16.79
C LEU A 159 5.20 -3.25 17.37
N HIS A 160 4.61 -4.11 16.54
CA HIS A 160 3.87 -5.26 17.04
C HIS A 160 4.77 -6.31 17.71
N PHE A 161 5.97 -6.57 17.19
CA PHE A 161 6.88 -7.53 17.83
C PHE A 161 7.59 -6.95 19.06
N PHE A 162 8.06 -5.70 18.98
CA PHE A 162 8.85 -5.08 20.03
C PHE A 162 7.96 -4.48 21.13
N GLN A 163 6.94 -3.69 20.79
CA GLN A 163 6.11 -3.01 21.79
C GLN A 163 5.30 -3.99 22.65
N LEU A 164 4.77 -5.07 22.06
CA LEU A 164 4.03 -6.09 22.83
C LEU A 164 4.97 -6.84 23.80
N PHE A 165 6.22 -7.07 23.42
CA PHE A 165 7.20 -7.71 24.30
C PHE A 165 7.62 -6.79 25.46
N PHE A 166 7.89 -5.51 25.20
CA PHE A 166 8.26 -4.56 26.24
C PHE A 166 7.11 -4.23 27.19
N TYR A 167 5.87 -4.13 26.69
CA TYR A 167 4.71 -3.89 27.55
C TYR A 167 4.51 -5.00 28.58
N ASN A 168 4.68 -6.27 28.17
CA ASN A 168 4.61 -7.40 29.10
C ASN A 168 5.81 -7.46 30.06
N GLY A 169 7.01 -7.05 29.62
CA GLY A 169 8.21 -7.03 30.46
C GLY A 169 8.22 -5.96 31.56
N THR A 170 7.51 -4.85 31.38
CA THR A 170 7.44 -3.77 32.39
C THR A 170 6.38 -3.97 33.48
N PHE A 171 5.43 -4.89 33.31
CA PHE A 171 4.39 -5.19 34.30
C PHE A 171 4.72 -6.40 35.21
N GLU A 172 5.88 -7.04 35.01
CA GLU A 172 6.39 -8.14 35.85
C GLU A 172 7.52 -7.73 36.82
N ILE A 173 7.68 -6.44 37.10
CA ILE A 173 8.61 -5.93 38.13
C ILE A 173 7.84 -5.14 39.19
#